data_AF-A0AA38C7K7-F1
#
_entry.id   AF-A0AA38C7K7-F1
#
_cell.length_a   1.000
_cell.length_b   1.000
_cell.length_c   1.000
_cell.angle_alpha   90.00
_cell.angle_beta   90.00
_cell.angle_gamma   90.00
#
_symmetry.space_group_name_H-M   'P 1'
#
loop_
_entity.id
_entity.type
_entity.pdbx_description
1 polymer ?
#
loop_
_entity_poly.entity_id
_entity_poly.type
_entity_poly.pdbx_seq_one_letter_code
_entity_poly.pdbx_strand_id
1 'polypeptide(L)'
;FYQPLQEDEIEQDTVVQIMYPMEPPVVCEYDWDLDGNIEEFTDSLVQEEVLPPEQKEEFMKFVKENVVESKKKQRQAKEARKKAVEEMSPESKAAFENMRFYKFYPVQTPGTPDISNVK
;
A
#
# COMPACT_ATOMS: atom_id res chain seq x y z
N PHE A 1 3.15 1.28 -13.59
CA PHE A 1 3.38 0.39 -14.75
C PHE A 1 3.43 -1.02 -14.21
N TYR A 2 2.79 -2.01 -14.83
CA TYR A 2 2.74 -3.37 -14.30
C TYR A 2 3.96 -4.20 -14.72
N GLN A 3 4.79 -4.61 -13.76
CA GLN A 3 6.02 -5.38 -13.98
C GLN A 3 6.00 -6.68 -13.15
N PRO A 4 5.38 -7.77 -13.66
CA PRO A 4 5.12 -8.99 -12.88
C PRO A 4 6.38 -9.71 -12.37
N LEU A 5 7.54 -9.45 -12.97
CA LEU A 5 8.83 -10.01 -12.54
C LEU A 5 9.37 -9.35 -11.27
N GLN A 6 8.94 -8.13 -10.97
CA GLN A 6 9.34 -7.38 -9.78
C GLN A 6 8.27 -7.51 -8.70
N GLU A 7 8.64 -7.23 -7.46
CA GLU A 7 7.66 -7.12 -6.38
C GLU A 7 6.90 -5.80 -6.54
N ASP A 8 5.58 -5.84 -6.47
CA ASP A 8 4.73 -4.66 -6.60
C ASP A 8 4.74 -3.85 -5.29
N GLU A 9 4.55 -2.53 -5.38
CA GLU A 9 4.51 -1.63 -4.21
C GLU A 9 3.44 -2.05 -3.19
N ILE A 10 2.34 -2.64 -3.67
CA ILE A 10 1.23 -3.15 -2.84
C ILE A 10 1.66 -4.38 -2.01
N GLU A 11 2.65 -5.15 -2.45
CA GLU A 11 3.19 -6.28 -1.69
C GLU A 11 4.12 -5.85 -0.56
N GLN A 12 4.65 -4.63 -0.64
CA GLN A 12 5.50 -4.02 0.37
C GLN A 12 4.73 -3.05 1.28
N ASP A 13 3.47 -2.77 0.95
CA ASP A 13 2.64 -1.87 1.73
C ASP A 13 2.43 -2.43 3.14
N THR A 14 2.89 -1.71 4.15
CA THR A 14 2.73 -2.08 5.56
C THR A 14 1.60 -1.33 6.25
N VAL A 15 0.94 -0.44 5.50
CA VAL A 15 -0.14 0.40 6.00
C VAL A 15 -1.47 -0.34 5.88
N VAL A 16 -2.23 -0.32 6.98
CA VAL A 16 -3.59 -0.82 7.04
C VAL A 16 -4.53 0.34 7.25
N GLN A 17 -5.48 0.49 6.34
CA GLN A 17 -6.59 1.40 6.54
C GLN A 17 -7.63 0.74 7.44
N ILE A 18 -7.82 1.31 8.62
CA ILE A 18 -8.71 0.80 9.66
C ILE A 18 -9.95 1.69 9.69
N MET A 19 -11.11 1.06 9.54
CA MET A 19 -12.42 1.70 9.67
C MET A 19 -13.18 1.00 10.79
N TYR A 20 -13.17 1.60 11.99
CA TYR A 20 -13.82 1.03 13.16
C TYR A 20 -15.26 1.56 13.29
N PRO A 21 -16.26 0.67 13.39
CA PRO A 21 -17.68 1.03 13.35
C PRO A 21 -18.18 1.57 14.71
N MET A 22 -17.74 2.77 15.07
CA MET A 22 -18.26 3.55 16.20
C MET A 22 -19.15 4.70 15.69
N GLU A 23 -19.93 5.32 16.58
CA GLU A 23 -20.68 6.56 16.31
C GLU A 23 -20.01 7.71 17.09
N PRO A 24 -19.16 8.56 16.47
CA PRO A 24 -18.74 8.61 15.06
C PRO A 24 -17.66 7.57 14.68
N PRO A 25 -17.56 7.16 13.39
CA PRO A 25 -16.65 6.11 12.97
C PRO A 25 -15.20 6.59 13.02
N VAL A 26 -14.32 5.75 13.57
CA VAL A 26 -12.89 6.05 13.61
C VAL A 26 -12.26 5.54 12.34
N VAL A 27 -11.66 6.45 11.57
CA VAL A 27 -10.91 6.14 10.35
C VAL A 27 -9.47 6.52 10.60
N CYS A 28 -8.58 5.54 10.61
CA CYS A 28 -7.15 5.74 10.83
C CYS A 28 -6.32 4.80 9.97
N GLU A 29 -5.09 5.21 9.71
CA GLU A 29 -4.09 4.40 9.03
C GLU A 29 -3.14 3.88 10.10
N TYR A 30 -2.80 2.59 10.05
CA TYR A 30 -1.84 1.98 10.96
C TYR A 30 -0.79 1.23 10.15
N ASP A 31 0.45 1.65 10.27
CA ASP A 31 1.61 1.00 9.71
C ASP A 31 2.23 0.05 10.74
N TRP A 32 2.10 -1.26 10.53
CA TRP A 32 2.65 -2.24 11.47
C TRP A 32 4.19 -2.30 11.50
N ASP A 33 4.88 -1.65 10.57
CA ASP A 33 6.34 -1.59 10.48
C ASP A 33 6.87 -0.28 11.08
N LEU A 34 6.17 0.84 10.83
CA LEU A 34 6.60 2.18 11.25
C LEU A 34 5.94 2.68 12.54
N ASP A 35 4.65 2.41 12.77
CA ASP A 35 3.92 2.97 13.92
C ASP A 35 4.18 2.21 15.23
N GLY A 36 5.03 1.19 15.21
CA GLY A 36 5.45 0.47 16.42
C GLY A 36 4.39 -0.48 16.96
N ASN A 37 4.28 -0.60 18.29
CA ASN A 37 3.36 -1.53 18.94
C ASN A 37 1.92 -0.99 18.88
N ILE A 38 0.96 -1.87 18.61
CA ILE A 38 -0.48 -1.56 18.60
C ILE A 38 -0.91 -0.91 19.91
N GLU A 39 -0.30 -1.27 21.04
CA GLU A 39 -0.60 -0.64 22.33
C GLU A 39 -0.33 0.88 22.30
N GLU A 40 0.86 1.29 21.86
CA GLU A 40 1.26 2.70 21.79
C GLU A 40 0.36 3.48 20.82
N PHE A 41 0.01 2.88 19.68
CA PHE A 41 -0.93 3.46 18.72
C PHE A 41 -2.34 3.62 19.30
N THR A 42 -2.84 2.63 20.04
CA THR A 42 -4.15 2.77 20.69
C THR A 42 -4.13 3.76 21.84
N ASP A 43 -3.00 3.88 22.55
CA ASP A 43 -2.83 4.85 23.63
C ASP A 43 -2.79 6.28 23.11
N SER A 44 -2.13 6.55 21.98
CA SER A 44 -2.17 7.88 21.35
C SER A 44 -3.59 8.25 20.91
N LEU A 45 -4.35 7.32 20.32
CA LEU A 45 -5.75 7.56 19.92
C LEU A 45 -6.69 7.84 21.11
N VAL A 46 -6.42 7.23 22.28
CA VAL A 46 -7.16 7.53 23.52
C VAL A 46 -6.76 8.91 24.08
N GLN A 47 -5.47 9.27 24.01
CA GLN A 47 -4.98 10.59 24.41
C GLN A 47 -5.54 11.73 23.55
N GLU A 48 -5.75 11.47 22.26
CA GLU A 48 -6.38 12.41 21.33
C GLU A 48 -7.91 12.45 21.45
N GLU A 49 -8.50 11.73 22.43
CA GLU A 49 -9.95 11.61 22.66
C GLU A 49 -10.74 11.08 21.43
N VAL A 50 -10.04 10.42 20.49
CA VAL A 50 -10.65 9.81 19.30
C VAL A 50 -11.29 8.47 19.65
N LEU A 51 -10.68 7.73 20.59
CA LEU A 51 -11.17 6.44 21.05
C LEU A 51 -11.45 6.50 22.57
N PRO A 52 -12.65 6.08 23.03
CA PRO A 52 -12.91 5.98 24.46
C PRO A 52 -12.09 4.84 25.08
N PRO A 53 -11.60 5.00 26.32
CA PRO A 53 -10.76 4.00 26.97
C PRO A 53 -11.47 2.65 27.17
N GLU A 54 -12.80 2.67 27.29
CA GLU A 54 -13.62 1.45 27.41
C GLU A 54 -13.57 0.57 26.15
N GLN A 55 -13.38 1.15 24.97
CA GLN A 55 -13.32 0.42 23.71
C GLN A 55 -11.88 0.14 23.25
N LYS A 56 -10.86 0.54 24.04
CA LYS A 56 -9.44 0.36 23.71
C LYS A 56 -9.11 -1.10 23.38
N GLU A 57 -9.53 -2.04 24.22
CA GLU A 57 -9.22 -3.46 24.02
C GLU A 57 -9.91 -4.04 22.78
N GLU A 58 -11.16 -3.64 22.52
CA GLU A 58 -11.91 -4.10 21.36
C GLU A 58 -11.29 -3.57 20.07
N PHE A 59 -10.96 -2.28 20.04
CA PHE A 59 -10.26 -1.65 18.93
C PHE A 59 -8.88 -2.28 18.71
N MET A 60 -8.12 -2.56 19.76
CA MET A 60 -6.83 -3.23 19.66
C MET A 60 -6.96 -4.62 19.00
N LYS A 61 -7.99 -5.38 19.37
CA LYS A 61 -8.29 -6.67 18.74
C LYS A 61 -8.67 -6.48 17.26
N PHE A 62 -9.48 -5.48 16.96
CA PHE A 62 -9.88 -5.15 15.59
C PHE A 62 -8.69 -4.78 14.70
N VAL A 63 -7.75 -3.96 15.20
CA VAL A 63 -6.50 -3.62 14.52
C VAL A 63 -5.70 -4.89 14.23
N LYS A 64 -5.52 -5.76 15.24
CA LYS A 64 -4.79 -7.03 15.08
C LYS A 64 -5.42 -7.92 14.00
N GLU A 65 -6.75 -8.05 13.98
CA GLU A 65 -7.46 -8.84 12.98
C GLU A 65 -7.28 -8.26 11.57
N ASN A 66 -7.40 -6.94 11.40
CA ASN A 66 -7.18 -6.27 10.10
C ASN A 66 -5.73 -6.42 9.60
N VAL A 67 -4.74 -6.33 10.50
CA VAL A 67 -3.32 -6.56 10.17
C VAL A 67 -3.11 -7.99 9.68
N VAL A 68 -3.69 -8.98 10.37
CA VAL A 68 -3.60 -10.39 9.96
C VAL A 68 -4.29 -10.63 8.62
N GLU A 69 -5.47 -10.06 8.41
CA GLU A 69 -6.18 -10.17 7.14
C GLU A 69 -5.39 -9.53 5.99
N SER A 70 -4.83 -8.34 6.21
CA SER A 70 -4.01 -7.63 5.23
C SER A 70 -2.75 -8.42 4.87
N LYS A 71 -2.02 -8.95 5.88
CA LYS A 71 -0.87 -9.84 5.66
C LYS A 71 -1.25 -11.11 4.90
N LYS A 72 -2.44 -11.67 5.16
CA LYS A 72 -2.95 -12.83 4.42
C LYS A 72 -3.24 -12.49 2.96
N LYS A 73 -3.87 -11.34 2.69
CA LYS A 73 -4.12 -10.84 1.32
C LYS A 73 -2.81 -10.61 0.58
N GLN A 74 -1.82 -9.96 1.20
CA GLN A 74 -0.49 -9.76 0.62
C GLN A 74 0.20 -11.09 0.29
N ARG A 75 0.16 -12.07 1.20
CA ARG A 75 0.71 -13.40 0.94
C ARG A 75 0.02 -14.08 -0.25
N GLN A 76 -1.31 -14.00 -0.35
CA GLN A 76 -2.06 -14.55 -1.47
C GLN A 76 -1.71 -13.84 -2.79
N ALA A 77 -1.57 -12.51 -2.77
CA ALA A 77 -1.15 -11.73 -3.93
C ALA A 77 0.26 -12.15 -4.39
N LYS A 78 1.20 -12.32 -3.46
CA LYS A 78 2.56 -12.80 -3.74
C LYS A 78 2.58 -14.19 -4.34
N GLU A 79 1.76 -15.10 -3.81
CA GLU A 79 1.63 -16.45 -4.34
C GLU A 79 1.02 -16.45 -5.74
N ALA A 80 -0.03 -15.66 -5.97
CA ALA A 80 -0.64 -15.48 -7.27
C ALA A 80 0.34 -14.89 -8.30
N ARG A 81 1.14 -13.89 -7.91
CA ARG A 81 2.20 -13.32 -8.74
C ARG A 81 3.26 -14.36 -9.09
N LYS A 82 3.77 -15.07 -8.08
CA LYS A 82 4.78 -16.12 -8.28
C LYS A 82 4.28 -17.20 -9.23
N LYS A 83 3.03 -17.64 -9.05
CA LYS A 83 2.39 -18.62 -9.94
C LYS A 83 2.25 -18.08 -11.37
N ALA A 84 1.77 -16.85 -11.53
CA ALA A 84 1.65 -16.22 -12.85
C ALA A 84 3.01 -16.09 -13.56
N VAL A 85 4.08 -15.77 -12.83
CA VAL A 85 5.45 -15.76 -13.35
C VAL A 85 5.91 -17.18 -13.69
N GLU A 86 5.59 -18.19 -12.89
CA GLU A 86 5.96 -19.58 -13.17
C GLU A 86 5.29 -20.10 -14.46
N GLU A 87 3.99 -19.84 -14.62
CA GLU A 87 3.19 -20.21 -15.79
C GLU A 87 3.55 -19.39 -17.05
N MET A 88 4.26 -18.27 -16.91
CA MET A 88 4.68 -17.44 -18.03
C MET A 88 5.72 -18.15 -18.91
N SER A 89 5.53 -18.05 -20.24
CA SER A 89 6.46 -18.58 -21.23
C SER A 89 7.84 -17.91 -21.16
N PRO A 90 8.92 -18.61 -21.55
CA PRO A 90 10.27 -18.02 -21.54
C PRO A 90 10.39 -16.78 -22.45
N GLU A 91 9.65 -16.75 -23.56
CA GLU A 91 9.61 -15.59 -24.47
C GLU A 91 9.00 -14.36 -23.78
N SER A 92 7.89 -14.53 -23.06
CA SER A 92 7.25 -13.44 -22.32
C SER A 92 8.13 -12.93 -21.18
N LYS A 93 8.81 -13.83 -20.46
CA LYS A 93 9.79 -13.45 -19.42
C LYS A 93 10.90 -12.58 -20.01
N ALA A 94 11.50 -13.02 -21.12
CA ALA A 94 12.54 -12.28 -21.82
C ALA A 94 12.02 -10.93 -22.33
N ALA A 95 10.77 -10.84 -22.78
CA ALA A 95 10.17 -9.58 -23.21
C ALA A 95 10.07 -8.56 -22.07
N PHE A 96 9.64 -8.97 -20.87
CA PHE A 96 9.58 -8.10 -19.69
C PHE A 96 10.97 -7.65 -19.21
N GLU A 97 11.97 -8.54 -19.24
CA GLU A 97 13.35 -8.19 -18.89
C GLU A 97 13.99 -7.20 -19.87
N ASN A 98 13.72 -7.36 -21.16
CA ASN A 98 14.29 -6.51 -22.21
C ASN A 98 13.49 -5.23 -22.47
N MET A 99 12.38 -5.03 -21.77
CA MET A 99 11.50 -3.89 -22.01
C MET A 99 12.18 -2.58 -21.61
N ARG A 100 12.18 -1.58 -22.50
CA ARG A 100 12.77 -0.25 -22.26
C ARG A 100 11.73 0.85 -22.38
N PHE A 101 11.73 1.74 -21.39
CA PHE A 101 10.90 2.94 -21.42
C PHE A 101 11.69 4.13 -21.92
N TYR A 102 11.21 4.74 -23.00
CA TYR A 102 11.73 6.02 -23.47
C TYR A 102 10.74 7.11 -23.05
N LYS A 103 11.16 7.98 -22.13
CA LYS A 103 10.43 9.20 -21.80
C LYS A 103 10.88 10.28 -22.79
N PHE A 104 9.99 10.63 -23.72
CA PHE A 104 10.21 11.76 -24.61
C PHE A 104 9.62 13.01 -23.99
N TYR A 105 10.48 13.91 -23.55
CA TYR A 105 10.07 15.23 -23.12
C TYR A 105 10.04 16.16 -24.34
N PRO A 106 8.95 16.93 -24.52
CA PRO A 106 8.90 17.91 -25.61
C PRO A 106 9.99 18.96 -25.39
N VAL A 107 10.84 19.14 -26.41
CA VAL A 107 11.82 20.23 -26.42
C VAL A 107 11.09 21.53 -26.74
N GLN A 108 11.32 22.56 -25.95
CA GLN A 108 10.76 23.88 -26.22
C GLN A 108 11.31 24.40 -27.55
N THR A 109 10.41 24.54 -28.53
CA THR A 109 10.68 25.16 -29.82
C THR A 109 9.89 26.46 -29.93
N PRO A 110 10.25 27.38 -30.84
CA PRO A 110 9.58 28.69 -30.96
C PRO A 110 8.06 28.62 -31.23
N GLY A 111 7.52 27.46 -31.62
CA GLY A 111 6.10 27.22 -31.87
C GLY A 111 5.38 26.39 -30.80
N THR A 112 6.06 25.94 -29.74
CA THR A 112 5.43 25.19 -28.64
C THR A 112 5.12 26.11 -27.47
N PRO A 113 3.93 26.01 -26.84
CA PRO A 113 3.57 26.80 -25.68
C PRO A 113 4.51 26.53 -24.49
N ASP A 114 4.81 27.57 -23.72
CA ASP A 114 5.71 27.50 -22.58
C ASP A 114 5.09 26.68 -21.44
N ILE A 115 5.71 25.52 -21.18
CA ILE A 115 5.30 24.56 -20.15
C ILE A 115 6.11 24.71 -18.85
N SER A 116 6.93 25.75 -18.72
CA SER A 116 7.77 25.99 -17.52
C SER A 116 6.96 26.17 -16.22
N ASN A 117 5.70 26.58 -16.33
CA ASN A 117 4.80 26.80 -15.19
C ASN A 117 3.92 25.59 -14.84
N VAL A 118 4.03 24.47 -15.55
CA VAL A 118 3.25 23.26 -15.28
C VAL A 118 4.14 22.29 -14.50
N LYS A 119 3.96 22.27 -13.17
CA LYS A 119 4.53 21.27 -12.28
C LYS A 119 3.50 20.22 -11.92
#